data_AF-A0AAI9P968-F1
#
_entry.id   AF-A0AAI9P968-F1
#
_cell.length_a   1.000
_cell.length_b   1.000
_cell.length_c   1.000
_cell.angle_alpha   90.00
_cell.angle_beta   90.00
_cell.angle_gamma   90.00
#
_symmetry.space_group_name_H-M   'P 1'
#
loop_
_entity.id
_entity.type
_entity.pdbx_description
1 polymer ?
#
loop_
_entity_poly.entity_id
_entity_poly.type
_entity_poly.pdbx_seq_one_letter_code
_entity_poly.pdbx_strand_id
1 'polypeptide(L)'
;MFKVLTNRRQGFGNQTATLAQVNSQDGCSAEFVLTQPGDGVLLMTDGISDDLIPEQLESFFDAICQRQLRSSKRRMRKWLTRELHGWSTPRHGDDKTIAGIFRTD
;
A
#
# COMPACT_ATOMS: atom_id res chain seq x y z
N MET A 1 -8.65 -0.18 -14.11
CA MET A 1 -8.41 -1.60 -13.84
C MET A 1 -7.44 -1.68 -12.67
N PHE A 2 -7.83 -2.32 -11.57
CA PHE A 2 -6.95 -2.53 -10.43
C PHE A 2 -5.96 -3.66 -10.69
N LYS A 3 -4.71 -3.51 -10.23
CA LYS A 3 -3.65 -4.51 -10.37
C LYS A 3 -2.75 -4.51 -9.15
N VAL A 4 -2.48 -5.69 -8.62
CA VAL A 4 -1.44 -5.90 -7.59
C VAL A 4 -0.13 -6.22 -8.31
N LEU A 5 0.93 -5.47 -8.00
CA LEU A 5 2.23 -5.62 -8.67
C LEU A 5 3.13 -6.67 -8.00
N THR A 6 2.92 -6.93 -6.71
CA THR A 6 3.66 -7.93 -5.95
C THR A 6 2.94 -9.28 -5.98
N ASN A 7 3.72 -10.37 -6.01
CA ASN A 7 3.16 -11.70 -5.86
C ASN A 7 2.55 -11.86 -4.46
N ARG A 8 1.46 -12.61 -4.36
CA ARG A 8 0.89 -12.98 -3.06
C ARG A 8 1.90 -13.82 -2.29
N ARG A 9 2.25 -13.40 -1.07
CA ARG A 9 3.06 -14.23 -0.17
C ARG A 9 2.29 -15.51 0.16
N GLN A 10 2.95 -16.67 -0.02
CA GLN A 10 2.42 -17.95 0.44
C GLN A 10 3.02 -18.26 1.82
N GLY A 11 2.33 -17.81 2.88
CA GLY A 11 2.67 -18.08 4.28
C GLY A 11 3.38 -16.94 5.02
N PHE A 12 3.52 -17.10 6.34
CA PHE A 12 4.26 -16.21 7.25
C PHE A 12 5.75 -16.58 7.24
N GLY A 13 6.44 -16.28 6.15
CA GLY A 13 7.89 -16.53 6.00
C GLY A 13 8.65 -15.22 5.89
N ASN A 14 9.75 -15.08 6.61
CA ASN A 14 10.65 -13.93 6.49
C ASN A 14 11.17 -13.83 5.04
N GLN A 15 11.13 -12.63 4.47
CA GLN A 15 11.71 -12.37 3.16
C GLN A 15 13.24 -12.55 3.24
N THR A 16 13.80 -13.46 2.45
CA THR A 16 15.25 -13.72 2.42
C THR A 16 16.01 -12.74 1.52
N ALA A 17 15.30 -11.98 0.69
CA ALA A 17 15.87 -10.94 -0.17
C ALA A 17 15.77 -9.58 0.53
N THR A 18 16.92 -9.01 0.89
CA THR A 18 17.04 -7.66 1.47
C THR A 18 17.70 -6.73 0.47
N LEU A 19 17.54 -5.41 0.61
CA LEU A 19 18.21 -4.44 -0.28
C LEU A 19 19.74 -4.64 -0.36
N ALA A 20 20.36 -5.19 0.68
CA ALA A 20 21.79 -5.50 0.72
C ALA A 20 22.19 -6.79 -0.01
N GLN A 21 21.22 -7.65 -0.33
CA GLN A 21 21.42 -8.99 -0.92
C GLN A 21 20.63 -9.21 -2.23
N VAL A 22 19.80 -8.24 -2.62
CA VAL A 22 19.02 -8.29 -3.87
C VAL A 22 19.97 -8.15 -5.05
N ASN A 23 20.02 -9.19 -5.88
CA ASN A 23 20.57 -9.05 -7.23
C ASN A 23 19.52 -8.35 -8.10
N SER A 24 19.93 -7.70 -9.19
CA SER A 24 19.02 -7.00 -10.12
C SER A 24 17.91 -7.90 -10.71
N GLN A 25 17.99 -9.22 -10.52
CA GLN A 25 17.01 -10.22 -10.94
C GLN A 25 15.92 -10.54 -9.90
N ASP A 26 16.09 -10.12 -8.63
CA ASP A 26 15.14 -10.38 -7.55
C ASP A 26 14.12 -9.24 -7.34
N GLY A 27 14.27 -8.14 -8.10
CA GLY A 27 13.37 -6.98 -8.06
C GLY A 27 12.20 -7.12 -9.04
N CYS A 28 11.00 -6.70 -8.60
CA CYS A 28 9.87 -6.51 -9.50
C CYS A 28 9.85 -5.05 -9.99
N SER A 29 9.81 -4.84 -11.30
CA SER A 29 9.61 -3.53 -11.91
C SER A 29 8.32 -3.53 -12.73
N ALA A 30 7.59 -2.42 -12.68
CA ALA A 30 6.42 -2.19 -13.50
C ALA A 30 6.40 -0.74 -13.94
N GLU A 31 6.06 -0.52 -15.20
CA GLU A 31 5.86 0.81 -15.78
C GLU A 31 4.37 0.99 -16.08
N PHE A 32 3.82 2.13 -15.66
CA PHE A 32 2.44 2.49 -15.89
C PHE A 32 2.30 4.02 -15.85
N VAL A 33 1.28 4.53 -16.53
CA VAL A 33 0.99 5.97 -16.61
C VAL A 33 -0.29 6.24 -15.84
N LEU A 34 -0.26 7.25 -14.96
CA LEU A 34 -1.46 7.77 -14.30
C LEU A 34 -2.14 8.76 -15.25
N THR A 35 -3.27 8.37 -15.83
CA THR A 35 -3.92 9.09 -16.94
C THR A 35 -5.10 9.94 -16.50
N GLN A 36 -5.85 9.48 -15.48
CA GLN A 36 -7.08 10.11 -15.03
C GLN A 36 -7.01 10.50 -13.54
N PRO A 37 -7.77 11.52 -13.11
CA PRO A 37 -7.98 11.78 -11.70
C PRO A 37 -8.56 10.55 -11.00
N GLY A 38 -7.92 10.11 -9.92
CA GLY A 38 -8.26 8.87 -9.23
C GLY A 38 -7.33 7.69 -9.57
N ASP A 39 -6.51 7.81 -10.61
CA ASP A 39 -5.41 6.88 -10.83
C ASP A 39 -4.35 7.06 -9.73
N GLY A 40 -3.75 5.96 -9.27
CA GLY A 40 -2.65 6.03 -8.32
C GLY A 40 -1.95 4.70 -8.11
N VAL A 41 -0.84 4.76 -7.38
CA VAL A 41 -0.15 3.59 -6.85
C VAL A 41 -0.08 3.71 -5.34
N LEU A 42 -0.22 2.57 -4.67
CA LEU A 42 -0.12 2.46 -3.23
C LEU A 42 0.93 1.40 -2.89
N LEU A 43 1.89 1.79 -2.06
CA LEU A 43 2.93 0.94 -1.51
C LEU A 43 2.69 0.82 -0.01
N MET A 44 2.88 -0.38 0.53
CA MET A 44 2.71 -0.64 1.95
C MET A 44 3.69 -1.72 2.42
N THR A 45 4.01 -1.69 3.71
CA THR A 45 4.78 -2.76 4.35
C THR A 45 3.91 -3.99 4.62
N ASP A 46 4.56 -5.12 4.88
CA ASP A 46 3.91 -6.37 5.27
C ASP A 46 3.13 -6.26 6.57
N GLY A 47 3.59 -5.43 7.51
CA GLY A 47 2.82 -5.05 8.70
C GLY A 47 1.43 -4.43 8.42
N ILE A 48 1.14 -4.07 7.16
CA ILE A 48 -0.20 -3.70 6.67
C ILE A 48 -0.75 -4.79 5.74
N SER A 49 0.02 -5.20 4.71
CA SER A 49 -0.51 -6.06 3.65
C SER A 49 -0.91 -7.45 4.12
N ASP A 50 -0.28 -7.96 5.18
CA ASP A 50 -0.58 -9.30 5.72
C ASP A 50 -1.96 -9.38 6.36
N ASP A 51 -2.54 -8.24 6.74
CA ASP A 51 -3.89 -8.13 7.31
C ASP A 51 -4.98 -7.91 6.25
N LEU A 52 -4.60 -7.58 5.02
CA LEU A 52 -5.55 -7.24 3.98
C LEU A 52 -6.10 -8.50 3.32
N ILE A 53 -7.42 -8.56 3.23
CA ILE A 53 -8.13 -9.59 2.48
C ILE A 53 -7.95 -9.31 0.98
N PRO A 54 -7.43 -10.26 0.17
CA PRO A 54 -7.12 -10.05 -1.25
C PRO A 54 -8.30 -9.50 -2.06
N GLU A 55 -9.50 -10.00 -1.76
CA GLU A 55 -10.75 -9.62 -2.43
C GLU A 55 -11.19 -8.19 -2.08
N GLN A 56 -10.60 -7.57 -1.05
CA GLN A 56 -10.89 -6.22 -0.58
C GLN A 56 -9.77 -5.22 -0.92
N LEU A 57 -8.70 -5.64 -1.62
CA LEU A 57 -7.56 -4.77 -1.93
C LEU A 57 -7.96 -3.58 -2.81
N GLU A 58 -8.82 -3.80 -3.81
CA GLU A 58 -9.33 -2.73 -4.66
C GLU A 58 -10.17 -1.74 -3.83
N SER A 59 -11.07 -2.23 -2.98
CA SER A 59 -11.87 -1.38 -2.08
C SER A 59 -11.02 -0.61 -1.08
N PHE A 60 -9.94 -1.20 -0.57
CA PHE A 60 -8.97 -0.54 0.30
C PHE A 60 -8.26 0.61 -0.43
N PHE A 61 -7.80 0.36 -1.67
CA PHE A 61 -7.22 1.39 -2.53
C PHE A 61 -8.21 2.53 -2.80
N ASP A 62 -9.43 2.19 -3.19
CA ASP A 62 -10.49 3.16 -3.51
C ASP A 62 -10.82 4.04 -2.31
N ALA A 63 -10.91 3.47 -1.10
CA ALA A 63 -11.17 4.23 0.13
C ALA A 63 -10.10 5.30 0.37
N ILE A 64 -8.81 4.95 0.17
CA ILE A 64 -7.69 5.87 0.32
C ILE A 64 -7.71 6.93 -0.78
N CYS A 65 -7.93 6.53 -2.03
CA CYS A 65 -7.94 7.43 -3.19
C CYS A 65 -9.09 8.45 -3.10
N GLN A 66 -10.32 7.98 -2.83
CA GLN A 66 -11.49 8.85 -2.62
C GLN A 66 -11.28 9.82 -1.45
N ARG A 67 -10.64 9.38 -0.37
CA ARG A 67 -10.32 10.25 0.77
C ARG A 67 -9.31 11.32 0.41
N GLN A 68 -8.27 10.94 -0.35
CA GLN A 68 -7.25 11.85 -0.85
C GLN A 68 -7.86 12.93 -1.75
N LEU A 69 -8.72 12.57 -2.70
CA LEU A 69 -9.40 13.53 -3.60
C LEU A 69 -10.25 14.56 -2.84
N ARG A 70 -10.76 14.22 -1.65
CA ARG A 70 -11.63 15.08 -0.83
C ARG A 70 -10.87 15.81 0.30
N SER A 71 -9.56 15.60 0.42
CA SER A 71 -8.77 16.06 1.56
C SER A 71 -7.56 16.87 1.11
N SER A 72 -7.20 17.90 1.88
CA SER A 72 -5.87 18.50 1.72
C SER A 72 -4.79 17.53 2.19
N LYS A 73 -3.55 17.68 1.67
CA LYS A 73 -2.39 16.87 2.08
C LYS A 73 -2.25 16.74 3.61
N ARG A 74 -2.47 17.84 4.34
CA ARG A 74 -2.44 17.86 5.81
C ARG A 74 -3.55 17.01 6.44
N ARG A 75 -4.77 17.09 5.92
CA ARG A 75 -5.92 16.30 6.41
C ARG A 75 -5.74 14.83 6.10
N MET A 76 -5.26 14.48 4.91
CA MET A 76 -4.95 13.10 4.56
C MET A 76 -3.88 12.53 5.48
N ARG A 77 -2.77 13.24 5.68
CA ARG A 77 -1.69 12.80 6.57
C ARG A 77 -2.22 12.54 7.98
N LYS A 78 -2.97 13.48 8.56
CA LYS A 78 -3.57 13.31 9.90
C LYS A 78 -4.50 12.10 9.96
N TRP A 79 -5.30 11.88 8.91
CA TRP A 79 -6.20 10.74 8.83
C TRP A 79 -5.42 9.43 8.75
N LEU A 80 -4.50 9.27 7.80
CA LEU A 80 -3.66 8.07 7.66
C LEU A 80 -2.90 7.76 8.95
N THR A 81 -2.25 8.76 9.57
CA THR A 81 -1.54 8.58 10.84
C THR A 81 -2.46 8.01 11.92
N ARG A 82 -3.71 8.51 12.01
CA ARG A 82 -4.67 7.99 12.98
C ARG A 82 -5.09 6.55 12.67
N GLU A 83 -5.39 6.24 11.41
CA GLU A 83 -5.79 4.87 11.03
C GLU A 83 -4.65 3.86 11.26
N LEU A 84 -3.39 4.23 10.96
CA LEU A 84 -2.24 3.35 11.18
C LEU A 84 -1.90 3.14 12.67
N HIS A 85 -2.08 4.16 13.52
CA HIS A 85 -1.92 3.99 14.97
C HIS A 85 -3.09 3.24 15.62
N GLY A 86 -4.30 3.43 15.10
CA GLY A 86 -5.52 2.75 15.54
C GLY A 86 -5.82 1.47 14.75
N TRP A 87 -4.78 0.80 14.26
CA TRP A 87 -4.94 -0.35 13.35
C TRP A 87 -5.83 -1.42 13.98
N SER A 88 -6.85 -1.85 13.24
CA SER A 88 -7.95 -2.65 13.80
C SER A 88 -7.57 -4.09 14.17
N THR A 89 -6.47 -4.61 13.61
CA THR A 89 -6.02 -5.97 13.89
C THR A 89 -5.33 -6.03 15.27
N PRO A 90 -5.88 -6.81 16.22
CA PRO A 90 -5.34 -6.86 17.58
C PRO A 90 -3.95 -7.52 17.61
N ARG A 91 -3.06 -6.98 18.47
CA ARG A 91 -1.70 -7.52 18.73
C ARG A 91 -0.70 -7.43 17.56
N HIS A 92 -0.89 -6.51 16.61
CA HIS A 92 0.13 -6.24 15.60
C HIS A 92 1.36 -5.51 16.17
N GLY A 93 2.50 -6.20 16.21
CA GLY A 93 3.78 -5.67 16.68
C GLY A 93 4.63 -4.97 15.63
N ASP A 94 4.32 -5.15 14.33
CA ASP A 94 5.16 -4.65 13.24
C ASP A 94 4.88 -3.18 12.89
N ASP A 95 5.93 -2.52 12.39
CA ASP A 95 5.89 -1.16 11.87
C ASP A 95 5.02 -1.07 10.61
N LYS A 96 4.11 -0.10 10.61
CA LYS A 96 3.14 0.12 9.52
C LYS A 96 3.52 1.34 8.73
N THR A 97 3.89 1.13 7.48
CA THR A 97 4.23 2.22 6.55
C THR A 97 3.38 2.10 5.30
N ILE A 98 2.80 3.23 4.88
CA ILE A 98 2.04 3.35 3.65
C ILE A 98 2.50 4.59 2.89
N ALA A 99 2.66 4.46 1.57
CA ALA A 99 3.01 5.54 0.67
C ALA A 99 2.13 5.47 -0.57
N GLY A 100 1.58 6.61 -1.00
CA GLY A 100 0.71 6.65 -2.17
C GLY A 100 1.05 7.81 -3.08
N ILE A 101 1.02 7.56 -4.38
CA ILE A 101 1.13 8.58 -5.44
C ILE A 101 -0.21 8.55 -6.18
N PHE A 102 -0.90 9.68 -6.20
CA PHE A 102 -2.23 9.79 -6.80
C PHE A 102 -2.25 10.96 -7.77
N ARG A 103 -2.90 10.75 -8.91
CA ARG A 103 -3.26 11.82 -9.82
C ARG A 103 -4.56 12.45 -9.33
N THR A 104 -4.52 13.75 -9.07
CA THR A 104 -5.63 14.49 -8.45
C THR A 104 -6.38 15.39 -9.43
N ASP A 105 -5.86 15.54 -10.64
CA ASP A 105 -6.20 16.55 -11.64
C ASP A 105 -5.94 16.07 -13.08
#